data_AF-A0A2T2WTE8-F1
#
_entry.id   AF-A0A2T2WTE8-F1
#
_cell.length_a   1.000
_cell.length_b   1.000
_cell.length_c   1.000
_cell.angle_alpha   90.00
_cell.angle_beta   90.00
_cell.angle_gamma   90.00
#
_symmetry.space_group_name_H-M   'P 1'
#
loop_
_entity.id
_entity.type
_entity.pdbx_description
1 polymer ?
#
loop_
_entity_poly.entity_id
_entity_poly.type
_entity_poly.pdbx_seq_one_letter_code
_entity_poly.pdbx_strand_id
1 'polypeptide(L)'
;MLTSGHPAAPITLTDAYSHYLDELRWFTAHAVHSPLGLSDPDQPATGWSYSLPGDPGHVGEIERTQPDEWVHQALIALWERHQGAVTGRFLWRVTWTASAGWVDRWFARIAPNPWQPYASDFFMDYLPVITKGA
;
A
#
# COMPACT_ATOMS: atom_id res chain seq x y z
N MET A 1 27.76 -25.46 19.90
CA MET A 1 28.10 -25.05 18.53
C MET A 1 27.35 -23.75 18.28
N LEU A 2 28.05 -22.61 18.34
CA LEU A 2 27.48 -21.30 18.04
C LEU A 2 27.59 -21.12 16.53
N THR A 3 26.49 -21.26 15.79
CA THR A 3 26.43 -20.70 14.44
C THR A 3 26.29 -19.20 14.60
N SER A 4 27.42 -18.50 14.58
CA SER A 4 27.51 -17.07 14.29
C SER A 4 27.00 -16.85 12.86
N GLY A 5 25.67 -16.81 12.72
CA GLY A 5 25.00 -16.48 11.47
C GLY A 5 25.17 -15.00 11.22
N HIS A 6 25.96 -14.65 10.21
CA HIS A 6 25.90 -13.32 9.61
C HIS A 6 24.43 -12.95 9.34
N PRO A 7 24.06 -11.66 9.44
CA PRO A 7 22.69 -11.23 9.23
C PRO A 7 22.23 -11.67 7.84
N ALA A 8 21.05 -12.29 7.77
CA ALA A 8 20.31 -12.40 6.51
C ALA A 8 20.32 -11.02 5.84
N ALA A 9 20.46 -10.98 4.51
CA ALA A 9 20.49 -9.73 3.77
C ALA A 9 19.33 -8.82 4.24
N PRO A 10 19.55 -7.50 4.39
CA PRO A 10 18.51 -6.61 4.88
C PRO A 10 17.29 -6.70 3.96
N ILE A 11 16.10 -6.89 4.54
CA ILE A 11 14.84 -6.87 3.80
C ILE A 11 14.70 -5.52 3.09
N THR A 12 14.24 -5.59 1.84
CA THR A 12 14.11 -4.47 0.93
C THR A 12 12.66 -4.28 0.47
N LEU A 13 12.41 -3.14 -0.16
CA LEU A 13 11.15 -2.89 -0.86
C LEU A 13 10.90 -3.91 -1.99
N THR A 14 11.95 -4.36 -2.68
CA THR A 14 11.83 -5.39 -3.72
C THR A 14 11.34 -6.72 -3.16
N ASP A 15 11.75 -7.08 -1.93
CA ASP A 15 11.26 -8.28 -1.26
C ASP A 15 9.77 -8.15 -0.93
N ALA A 16 9.33 -6.98 -0.47
CA ALA A 16 7.91 -6.71 -0.20
C ALA A 16 7.07 -6.79 -1.48
N TYR A 17 7.51 -6.18 -2.58
CA TYR A 17 6.83 -6.29 -3.88
C TYR A 17 6.79 -7.71 -4.42
N SER A 18 7.84 -8.49 -4.20
CA SER A 18 7.87 -9.89 -4.61
C SER A 18 6.92 -10.74 -3.77
N HIS A 19 6.80 -10.45 -2.48
CA HIS A 19 5.90 -11.15 -1.58
C HIS A 19 4.42 -10.89 -1.88
N TYR A 20 4.06 -9.64 -2.18
CA TYR A 20 2.67 -9.18 -2.41
C TYR A 20 2.34 -8.96 -3.90
N LEU A 21 3.04 -9.68 -4.79
CA LEU A 21 2.98 -9.41 -6.23
C LEU A 21 1.57 -9.58 -6.81
N ASP A 22 0.80 -10.57 -6.33
CA ASP A 22 -0.52 -10.88 -6.88
C ASP A 22 -1.56 -9.83 -6.47
N GLU A 23 -1.55 -9.38 -5.22
CA GLU A 23 -2.39 -8.30 -4.72
C GLU A 23 -2.05 -6.98 -5.42
N LEU A 24 -0.76 -6.67 -5.59
CA LEU A 24 -0.31 -5.49 -6.32
C LEU A 24 -0.74 -5.52 -7.78
N ARG A 25 -0.59 -6.66 -8.46
CA ARG A 25 -1.09 -6.85 -9.83
C ARG A 25 -2.59 -6.62 -9.90
N TRP A 26 -3.33 -7.09 -8.92
CA TRP A 26 -4.76 -6.85 -8.87
C TRP A 26 -5.09 -5.36 -8.73
N PHE A 27 -4.48 -4.63 -7.79
CA PHE A 27 -4.74 -3.19 -7.64
C PHE A 27 -4.36 -2.41 -8.91
N THR A 28 -3.16 -2.66 -9.45
CA THR A 28 -2.65 -1.98 -10.65
C THR A 28 -3.44 -2.28 -11.91
N ALA A 29 -4.14 -3.42 -11.98
CA ALA A 29 -5.04 -3.75 -13.08
C ALA A 29 -6.40 -3.05 -13.00
N HIS A 30 -6.81 -2.55 -11.83
CA HIS A 30 -8.17 -2.01 -11.61
C HIS A 30 -8.19 -0.57 -11.10
N ALA A 31 -7.03 0.08 -11.00
CA ALA A 31 -6.89 1.48 -10.62
C ALA A 31 -5.97 2.20 -11.60
N VAL A 32 -6.15 3.51 -11.75
CA VAL A 32 -5.29 4.34 -12.61
C VAL A 32 -4.02 4.73 -11.86
N HIS A 33 -2.87 4.53 -12.51
CA HIS A 33 -1.59 4.99 -11.96
C HIS A 33 -1.52 6.51 -12.03
N SER A 34 -1.33 7.14 -10.88
CA SER A 34 -1.29 8.59 -10.70
C SER A 34 -0.02 8.98 -9.94
N PRO A 35 1.15 9.00 -10.61
CA PRO A 35 2.44 9.19 -9.97
C PRO A 35 2.61 10.54 -9.27
N LEU A 36 1.84 11.57 -9.60
CA LEU A 36 1.84 12.85 -8.89
C LEU A 36 0.87 12.88 -7.69
N GLY A 37 0.31 11.73 -7.32
CA GLY A 37 -0.57 11.58 -6.17
C GLY A 37 -1.92 12.25 -6.37
N LEU A 38 -2.48 12.86 -5.32
CA LEU A 38 -3.80 13.50 -5.37
C LEU A 38 -3.88 14.72 -6.30
N SER A 39 -2.75 15.27 -6.70
CA SER A 39 -2.66 16.41 -7.61
C SER A 39 -2.40 16.01 -9.06
N ASP A 40 -2.39 14.71 -9.35
CA ASP A 40 -2.18 14.21 -10.71
C ASP A 40 -3.29 14.70 -11.66
N PRO A 41 -2.96 15.34 -12.79
CA PRO A 41 -3.97 15.80 -13.75
C PRO A 41 -4.68 14.65 -14.48
N ASP A 42 -4.05 13.48 -14.59
CA ASP A 42 -4.54 12.37 -15.41
C ASP A 42 -5.41 11.37 -14.63
N GLN A 43 -5.64 11.63 -13.35
CA GLN A 43 -6.50 10.79 -12.51
C GLN A 43 -7.99 10.90 -12.92
N PRO A 44 -8.76 9.81 -12.91
CA PRO A 44 -10.16 9.78 -13.36
C PRO A 44 -11.07 10.64 -12.48
N ALA A 45 -12.14 11.17 -13.07
CA ALA A 45 -13.17 11.89 -12.30
C ALA A 45 -13.93 10.97 -11.34
N THR A 46 -14.19 9.73 -11.76
CA THR A 46 -14.79 8.68 -10.93
C THR A 46 -14.01 7.39 -11.11
N GLY A 47 -13.70 6.71 -10.00
CA GLY A 47 -12.96 5.45 -10.00
C GLY A 47 -11.76 5.47 -9.07
N TRP A 48 -10.91 4.46 -9.21
CA TRP A 48 -9.77 4.24 -8.33
C TRP A 48 -8.48 4.75 -8.95
N SER A 49 -7.58 5.22 -8.10
CA SER A 49 -6.24 5.65 -8.46
C SER A 49 -5.24 5.17 -7.43
N TYR A 50 -4.00 5.03 -7.87
CA TYR A 50 -2.91 4.58 -7.01
C TYR A 50 -1.60 5.28 -7.30
N SER A 51 -0.72 5.28 -6.30
CA SER A 51 0.71 5.56 -6.46
C SER A 51 1.52 4.53 -5.69
N LEU A 52 2.77 4.33 -6.14
CA LEU A 52 3.72 3.36 -5.62
C LEU A 52 4.97 4.04 -5.06
N PRO A 53 5.69 3.39 -4.14
CA PRO A 53 7.03 3.79 -3.73
C PRO A 53 7.95 4.11 -4.91
N GLY A 54 8.46 5.34 -4.93
CA GLY A 54 9.26 5.89 -6.03
C GLY A 54 8.52 6.93 -6.88
N ASP A 55 7.19 6.96 -6.84
CA ASP A 55 6.42 8.01 -7.49
C ASP A 55 6.57 9.36 -6.74
N PRO A 56 6.68 10.50 -7.45
CA PRO A 56 6.90 11.81 -6.83
C PRO A 56 5.80 12.25 -5.84
N GLY A 57 4.56 11.83 -6.06
CA GLY A 57 3.40 12.13 -5.21
C GLY A 57 3.00 10.98 -4.30
N HIS A 58 3.82 9.93 -4.19
CA HIS A 58 3.55 8.84 -3.27
C HIS A 58 3.61 9.29 -1.81
N VAL A 59 2.68 8.80 -1.00
CA VAL A 59 2.58 9.14 0.41
C VAL A 59 2.95 7.93 1.27
N GLY A 60 4.00 8.08 2.08
CA GLY A 60 4.52 7.00 2.94
C GLY A 60 6.03 6.88 2.79
N GLU A 61 6.74 6.89 3.90
CA GLU A 61 8.20 6.74 3.93
C GLU A 61 8.59 5.39 4.56
N ILE A 62 9.78 4.91 4.20
CA ILE A 62 10.40 3.74 4.83
C ILE A 62 10.92 4.16 6.20
N GLU A 63 10.37 3.58 7.26
CA GLU A 63 10.99 3.64 8.58
C GLU A 63 11.50 2.25 8.90
N ARG A 64 12.79 1.99 8.62
CA ARG A 64 13.45 0.86 9.26
C ARG A 64 13.51 1.18 10.76
N THR A 65 12.69 0.52 11.56
CA THR A 65 12.60 0.78 13.00
C THR A 65 13.67 0.03 13.78
N GLN A 66 14.10 -1.16 13.35
CA GLN A 66 15.10 -2.00 14.06
C GLN A 66 15.98 -2.82 13.10
N PRO A 67 17.10 -3.42 13.57
CA PRO A 67 17.94 -4.26 12.73
C PRO A 67 17.23 -5.49 12.15
N ASP A 68 16.27 -6.04 12.87
CA ASP A 68 15.45 -7.23 12.60
C ASP A 68 14.00 -6.91 12.21
N GLU A 69 13.71 -5.63 11.96
CA GLU A 69 12.40 -5.13 11.56
C GLU A 69 12.52 -4.21 10.35
N TRP A 70 11.69 -4.43 9.34
CA TRP A 70 11.54 -3.54 8.20
C TRP A 70 10.08 -3.12 8.09
N VAL A 71 9.83 -1.82 7.92
CA VAL A 71 8.47 -1.27 7.79
C VAL A 71 8.40 -0.36 6.57
N HIS A 72 7.33 -0.53 5.79
CA HIS A 72 6.93 0.44 4.77
C HIS A 72 5.50 0.89 5.04
N GLN A 73 5.32 2.20 5.22
CA GLN A 73 4.03 2.76 5.65
C GLN A 73 2.94 2.67 4.57
N ALA A 74 3.34 2.66 3.30
CA ALA A 74 2.43 2.49 2.16
C ALA A 74 3.10 1.73 1.00
N LEU A 75 3.03 0.40 0.96
CA LEU A 75 3.51 -0.36 -0.22
C LEU A 75 2.72 0.03 -1.49
N ILE A 76 1.46 0.43 -1.30
CA ILE A 76 0.63 1.12 -2.27
C ILE A 76 -0.21 2.16 -1.53
N ALA A 77 -0.43 3.31 -2.16
CA ALA A 77 -1.39 4.31 -1.72
C ALA A 77 -2.54 4.32 -2.74
N LEU A 78 -3.76 4.06 -2.27
CA LEU A 78 -4.98 4.03 -3.08
C LEU A 78 -5.91 5.18 -2.70
N TRP A 79 -6.67 5.66 -3.66
CA TRP A 79 -7.79 6.55 -3.40
C TRP A 79 -8.91 6.34 -4.40
N GLU A 80 -10.13 6.56 -3.93
CA GLU A 80 -11.32 6.56 -4.74
C GLU A 80 -11.77 7.99 -4.98
N ARG A 81 -12.20 8.26 -6.22
CA ARG A 81 -12.86 9.50 -6.60
C ARG A 81 -14.28 9.23 -7.04
N HIS A 82 -15.15 10.20 -6.75
CA HIS A 82 -16.48 10.27 -7.31
C HIS A 82 -16.76 11.71 -7.71
N GLN A 83 -17.03 11.94 -9.01
CA GLN A 83 -17.28 13.28 -9.58
C GLN A 83 -16.17 14.30 -9.24
N GLY A 84 -14.92 13.85 -9.26
CA GLY A 84 -13.72 14.66 -9.02
C GLY A 84 -13.37 14.87 -7.54
N ALA A 85 -14.25 14.50 -6.61
CA ALA A 85 -13.95 14.55 -5.17
C ALA A 85 -13.35 13.23 -4.70
N VAL A 86 -12.34 13.29 -3.84
CA VAL A 86 -11.78 12.10 -3.17
C VAL A 86 -12.76 11.66 -2.07
N THR A 87 -13.27 10.44 -2.16
CA THR A 87 -14.23 9.85 -1.20
C THR A 87 -13.54 9.00 -0.15
N GLY A 88 -12.45 8.32 -0.52
CA GLY A 88 -11.68 7.47 0.37
C GLY A 88 -10.22 7.40 -0.01
N ARG A 89 -9.36 7.18 0.99
CA ARG A 89 -7.92 6.94 0.81
C ARG A 89 -7.50 5.75 1.64
N PHE A 90 -6.58 4.95 1.12
CA PHE A 90 -6.12 3.71 1.74
C PHE A 90 -4.60 3.59 1.60
N LEU A 91 -3.92 3.20 2.67
CA LEU A 91 -2.49 2.92 2.69
C LEU A 91 -2.27 1.49 3.14
N TRP A 92 -1.46 0.75 2.40
CA TRP A 92 -1.09 -0.60 2.78
C TRP A 92 0.24 -0.58 3.53
N ARG A 93 0.19 -0.66 4.85
CA ARG A 93 1.41 -0.80 5.66
C ARG A 93 1.83 -2.26 5.64
N VAL A 94 3.08 -2.50 5.28
CA VAL A 94 3.70 -3.82 5.32
C VAL A 94 4.87 -3.80 6.28
N THR A 95 5.07 -4.90 6.99
CA THR A 95 6.13 -5.04 7.99
C THR A 95 6.70 -6.44 7.88
N TRP A 96 8.02 -6.55 7.98
CA TRP A 96 8.69 -7.83 8.15
C TRP A 96 9.40 -7.84 9.50
N THR A 97 9.28 -8.93 10.23
CA THR A 97 10.05 -9.19 11.46
C THR A 97 10.69 -10.55 11.40
N ALA A 98 11.85 -10.71 12.05
CA ALA A 98 12.51 -12.01 12.14
C ALA A 98 11.67 -13.09 12.85
N SER A 99 10.74 -12.70 13.73
CA SER A 99 9.92 -13.63 14.53
C SER A 99 8.57 -13.99 13.90
N ALA A 100 7.94 -13.08 13.17
CA ALA A 100 6.60 -13.29 12.59
C ALA A 100 6.58 -13.36 11.06
N GLY A 101 7.69 -13.05 10.38
CA GLY A 101 7.71 -12.92 8.93
C GLY A 101 6.98 -11.67 8.46
N TRP A 102 6.34 -11.75 7.29
CA TRP A 102 5.54 -10.67 6.71
C TRP A 102 4.21 -10.53 7.44
N VAL A 103 3.89 -9.30 7.83
CA VAL A 103 2.60 -8.89 8.37
C VAL A 103 2.20 -7.58 7.73
N ASP A 104 0.92 -7.42 7.46
CA ASP A 104 0.42 -6.21 6.85
C ASP A 104 -0.88 -5.72 7.49
N ARG A 105 -1.17 -4.45 7.22
CA ARG A 105 -2.35 -3.77 7.72
C ARG A 105 -2.73 -2.63 6.80
N TRP A 106 -4.01 -2.54 6.51
CA TRP A 106 -4.58 -1.40 5.83
C TRP A 106 -4.92 -0.27 6.81
N PHE A 107 -4.69 0.96 6.36
CA PHE A 107 -5.20 2.17 7.01
C PHE A 107 -6.12 2.85 6.03
N ALA A 108 -7.26 3.33 6.52
CA ALA A 108 -8.23 4.05 5.70
C ALA A 108 -8.45 5.46 6.26
N ARG A 109 -8.71 6.38 5.34
CA ARG A 109 -9.20 7.73 5.63
C ARG A 109 -10.38 8.01 4.72
N ILE A 110 -11.58 7.77 5.25
CA ILE A 110 -12.84 8.11 4.60
C ILE A 110 -13.28 9.46 5.15
N ALA A 111 -13.32 10.48 4.30
CA ALA A 111 -13.59 11.85 4.76
C ALA A 111 -14.92 11.90 5.53
N PRO A 112 -14.99 12.58 6.69
CA PRO A 112 -14.00 13.49 7.27
C PRO A 112 -13.04 12.85 8.30
N ASN A 113 -13.00 11.52 8.43
CA ASN A 113 -12.32 10.84 9.52
C ASN A 113 -10.77 10.97 9.44
N PRO A 114 -10.06 10.85 10.58
CA PRO A 114 -8.61 10.66 10.58
C PRO A 114 -8.24 9.28 10.01
N TRP A 115 -6.95 9.04 9.79
CA TRP A 115 -6.45 7.69 9.47
C TRP A 115 -6.78 6.73 10.60
N GLN A 116 -7.39 5.60 10.25
CA GLN A 116 -7.72 4.53 11.19
C GLN A 116 -7.31 3.18 10.60
N PRO A 117 -6.93 2.21 11.46
CA PRO A 117 -6.78 0.83 11.03
C PRO A 117 -8.06 0.36 10.33
N TYR A 118 -7.91 -0.17 9.12
CA TYR A 118 -9.00 -0.79 8.41
C TYR A 118 -9.12 -2.23 8.92
N ALA A 119 -10.28 -2.58 9.47
CA ALA A 119 -10.48 -3.78 10.27
C ALA A 119 -10.52 -5.09 9.47
N SER A 120 -10.75 -4.99 8.16
CA SER A 120 -10.83 -6.13 7.25
C SER A 120 -9.60 -6.18 6.34
N ASP A 121 -9.42 -7.33 5.70
CA ASP A 121 -8.54 -7.42 4.55
C ASP A 121 -9.19 -6.64 3.39
N PHE A 122 -8.62 -5.47 3.09
CA PHE A 122 -9.11 -4.58 2.04
C PHE A 122 -9.21 -5.29 0.69
N PHE A 123 -8.28 -6.21 0.41
CA PHE A 123 -8.29 -6.99 -0.82
C PHE A 123 -9.58 -7.81 -0.95
N MET A 124 -9.99 -8.47 0.13
CA MET A 124 -11.19 -9.30 0.17
C MET A 124 -12.49 -8.48 0.14
N ASP A 125 -12.51 -7.32 0.79
CA ASP A 125 -13.69 -6.45 0.87
C ASP A 125 -13.97 -5.70 -0.44
N TYR A 126 -12.92 -5.21 -1.12
CA TYR A 126 -13.05 -4.32 -2.26
C TYR A 126 -12.88 -5.01 -3.62
N LEU A 127 -12.53 -6.29 -3.65
CA LEU A 127 -12.52 -7.11 -4.88
C LEU A 127 -13.78 -6.91 -5.76
N PRO A 128 -15.00 -6.87 -5.18
CA PRO A 128 -16.24 -6.70 -5.96
C PRO A 128 -16.59 -5.25 -6.32
N VAL A 129 -15.97 -4.26 -5.68
CA VAL A 129 -16.31 -2.83 -5.84
C VAL A 129 -15.45 -2.20 -6.92
N ILE A 130 -14.13 -2.47 -6.91
CA ILE A 130 -13.22 -1.94 -7.93
C ILE A 130 -13.52 -2.57 -9.30
N THR A 131 -13.97 -3.83 -9.34
CA THR A 131 -14.35 -4.53 -10.58
C THR A 131 -15.67 -4.07 -11.22
N LYS A 132 -16.56 -3.39 -10.47
CA LYS A 132 -17.87 -2.93 -11.00
C LYS A 132 -17.85 -1.50 -11.55
N GLY A 133 -16.77 -0.76 -11.32
CA GLY A 133 -16.58 0.62 -11.79
C GLY A 133 -15.63 0.78 -12.98
N ALA A 134 -15.13 -0.33 -13.54
CA ALA A 134 -14.30 -0.37 -14.74
C ALA A 134 -15.13 -0.61 -16.01
#